data_AF-A0A950LA70-F1
#
_entry.id   AF-A0A950LA70-F1
#
_cell.length_a   1.000
_cell.length_b   1.000
_cell.length_c   1.000
_cell.angle_alpha   90.00
_cell.angle_beta   90.00
_cell.angle_gamma   90.00
#
_symmetry.space_group_name_H-M   'P 1'
#
loop_
_entity.id
_entity.type
_entity.pdbx_description
1 polymer ?
#
loop_
_entity_poly.entity_id
_entity_poly.type
_entity_poly.pdbx_seq_one_letter_code
_entity_poly.pdbx_strand_id
1 'polypeptide(L)'
;AEACVRLMMESGLLPDGALQLVIGSSGDLLDRLEETDVVTFTGSADTAASLRVNRNLVARSIPFNAEADSLNCAILAPDVTPDDPEFDLFVREVAREMSAKAGQKCTAIRRAIVPAKLLDAVAEKLSARLAAIRIGDPAVEGVKMGALASAEQQRDVAERVAQLSEGLETIRSARDGFAPLGEGVGEGAFFAPTLLLCRDGFANDRIHAIEAFGPVSTLMPYDDFDGALALAAKGRGSLVASIVTHTPALAARAVLHAGALHGRIHVLDRVAAKESTGHGSPMPALKHGGPGRAGGGEELGGIRAVKHYLQRCAVQGSPTMLTAVTGEYQRGAAVREEAVHPFRKHFEDIEVGDSLLTHRRTVSEADIVNFGGISGDYFYMHFDAIAAKDTQFGQRIAHGYFVLSAAAGLFVSPAPGPVLANYGLDTLRFVNPVAIGDTIQARLTCKRRIDRGNRPDQPPQGVVAWDVQVTNQRGELVASYDILTLVAKRG
;
A
#
# COMPACT_ATOMS: atom_id res chain seq x y z
N ALA A 1 -22.28 12.94 -4.62
CA ALA A 1 -22.19 12.49 -3.22
C ALA A 1 -23.57 12.05 -2.72
N GLU A 2 -24.56 12.94 -2.66
CA GLU A 2 -25.93 12.67 -2.20
C GLU A 2 -26.54 11.39 -2.77
N ALA A 3 -26.61 11.25 -4.10
CA ALA A 3 -27.21 10.07 -4.72
C ALA A 3 -26.54 8.74 -4.30
N CYS A 4 -25.21 8.75 -4.07
CA CYS A 4 -24.48 7.58 -3.61
C CYS A 4 -24.88 7.22 -2.17
N VAL A 5 -24.92 8.21 -1.28
CA VAL A 5 -25.35 8.02 0.12
C VAL A 5 -26.78 7.52 0.19
N ARG A 6 -27.69 8.11 -0.60
CA ARG A 6 -29.09 7.68 -0.67
C ARG A 6 -29.21 6.22 -1.12
N LEU A 7 -28.51 5.80 -2.18
CA LEU A 7 -28.51 4.40 -2.61
C LEU A 7 -27.98 3.45 -1.53
N MET A 8 -26.94 3.84 -0.79
CA MET A 8 -26.40 3.02 0.32
C MET A 8 -27.42 2.88 1.45
N MET A 9 -28.11 3.96 1.82
CA MET A 9 -29.15 3.92 2.86
C MET A 9 -30.38 3.12 2.42
N GLU A 10 -30.86 3.33 1.19
CA GLU A 10 -32.00 2.61 0.62
C GLU A 10 -31.76 1.10 0.49
N SER A 11 -30.49 0.65 0.45
CA SER A 11 -30.15 -0.77 0.40
C SER A 11 -30.48 -1.53 1.69
N GLY A 12 -30.61 -0.85 2.83
CA GLY A 12 -30.81 -1.48 4.14
C GLY A 12 -29.62 -2.32 4.65
N LEU A 13 -28.45 -2.25 4.00
CA LEU A 13 -27.27 -3.02 4.39
C LEU A 13 -26.48 -2.39 5.55
N LEU A 14 -26.63 -1.08 5.75
CA LEU A 14 -25.96 -0.35 6.83
C LEU A 14 -26.92 -0.12 8.00
N PRO A 15 -26.46 -0.26 9.26
CA PRO A 15 -27.26 0.13 10.41
C PRO A 15 -27.60 1.63 10.40
N ASP A 16 -28.74 1.99 11.01
CA ASP A 16 -29.14 3.38 11.18
C ASP A 16 -28.05 4.18 11.91
N GLY A 17 -27.76 5.38 11.39
CA GLY A 17 -26.74 6.28 11.94
C GLY A 17 -25.29 6.00 11.51
N ALA A 18 -25.01 4.85 10.87
CA ALA A 18 -23.66 4.49 10.43
C ALA A 18 -23.10 5.39 9.31
N LEU A 19 -23.98 6.01 8.52
CA LEU A 19 -23.62 6.97 7.47
C LEU A 19 -24.58 8.16 7.49
N GLN A 20 -24.03 9.37 7.51
CA GLN A 20 -24.79 10.62 7.50
C GLN A 20 -24.16 11.59 6.50
N LEU A 21 -24.96 12.46 5.89
CA LEU A 21 -24.51 13.47 4.92
C LEU A 21 -25.08 14.85 5.25
N VAL A 22 -24.20 15.84 5.29
CA VAL A 22 -24.56 17.27 5.40
C VAL A 22 -24.12 17.96 4.11
N ILE A 23 -25.06 18.63 3.44
CA ILE A 23 -24.80 19.44 2.24
C ILE A 23 -24.93 20.91 2.63
N GLY A 24 -23.82 21.63 2.61
CA GLY A 24 -23.74 23.03 3.03
C GLY A 24 -22.60 23.25 4.02
N SER A 25 -22.71 24.32 4.83
CA SER A 25 -21.74 24.62 5.88
C SER A 25 -21.80 23.57 7.00
N SER A 26 -20.63 23.24 7.56
CA SER A 26 -20.52 22.38 8.75
C SER A 26 -21.04 23.06 10.03
N GLY A 27 -21.25 24.38 10.03
CA GLY A 27 -21.70 25.11 11.21
C GLY A 27 -20.79 24.89 12.42
N ASP A 28 -21.38 24.46 13.53
CA ASP A 28 -20.70 24.17 14.80
C ASP A 28 -20.30 22.69 14.96
N LEU A 29 -20.31 21.89 13.88
CA LEU A 29 -20.00 20.46 13.92
C LEU A 29 -18.65 20.17 14.61
N LEU A 30 -17.61 20.92 14.26
CA LEU A 30 -16.26 20.72 14.82
C LEU A 30 -16.20 21.07 16.31
N ASP A 31 -17.07 21.96 16.79
CA ASP A 31 -17.12 22.38 18.20
C ASP A 31 -17.83 21.33 19.08
N ARG A 32 -18.55 20.38 18.47
CA ARG A 32 -19.29 19.31 19.13
C ARG A 32 -18.54 17.98 19.21
N LEU A 33 -17.39 17.86 18.55
CA LEU A 33 -16.62 16.62 18.52
C LEU A 33 -16.02 16.29 19.89
N GLU A 34 -15.86 14.99 20.15
CA GLU A 34 -15.29 14.39 21.36
C GLU A 34 -13.93 13.74 21.08
N GLU A 35 -13.21 13.32 22.13
CA GLU A 35 -11.84 12.78 22.05
C GLU A 35 -11.74 11.48 21.23
N THR A 36 -12.86 10.79 21.03
CA THR A 36 -12.93 9.55 20.23
C THR A 36 -13.19 9.78 18.75
N ASP A 37 -13.57 11.00 18.36
CA ASP A 37 -13.83 11.34 16.97
C ASP A 37 -12.53 11.43 16.17
N VAL A 38 -12.67 11.40 14.85
CA VAL A 38 -11.56 11.62 13.91
C VAL A 38 -12.04 12.53 12.78
N VAL A 39 -11.18 13.45 12.35
CA VAL A 39 -11.45 14.35 11.23
C VAL A 39 -10.50 14.04 10.10
N THR A 40 -11.05 13.74 8.92
CA THR A 40 -10.29 13.56 7.68
C THR A 40 -10.72 14.65 6.70
N PHE A 41 -9.76 15.48 6.29
CA PHE A 41 -9.99 16.62 5.40
C PHE A 41 -9.27 16.41 4.07
N THR A 42 -9.97 16.72 2.97
CA THR A 42 -9.39 16.78 1.62
C THR A 42 -9.80 18.10 0.98
N GLY A 43 -8.83 18.95 0.60
CA GLY A 43 -9.11 20.25 0.01
C GLY A 43 -7.87 21.14 -0.07
N SER A 44 -8.05 22.47 -0.01
CA SER A 44 -6.93 23.40 -0.13
C SER A 44 -6.03 23.39 1.10
N ALA A 45 -4.75 23.75 0.91
CA ALA A 45 -3.79 23.83 2.00
C ALA A 45 -4.17 24.89 3.04
N ASP A 46 -4.70 26.04 2.61
CA ASP A 46 -5.11 27.12 3.51
C ASP A 46 -6.30 26.73 4.39
N THR A 47 -7.30 26.04 3.83
CA THR A 47 -8.43 25.53 4.61
C THR A 47 -7.97 24.43 5.57
N ALA A 48 -7.11 23.50 5.13
CA ALA A 48 -6.53 22.49 6.02
C ALA A 48 -5.80 23.12 7.21
N ALA A 49 -5.00 24.16 6.96
CA ALA A 49 -4.26 24.88 7.99
C ALA A 49 -5.20 25.58 8.99
N SER A 50 -6.26 26.21 8.50
CA SER A 50 -7.29 26.84 9.34
C SER A 50 -8.04 25.83 10.20
N LEU A 51 -8.44 24.70 9.63
CA LEU A 51 -9.15 23.65 10.36
C LEU A 51 -8.26 22.98 11.40
N ARG A 52 -6.98 22.74 11.08
CA ARG A 52 -6.01 22.09 11.99
C ARG A 52 -5.84 22.83 13.31
N VAL A 53 -5.99 24.15 13.31
CA VAL A 53 -5.88 24.99 14.51
C VAL A 53 -7.23 25.27 15.18
N ASN A 54 -8.30 24.57 14.77
CA ASN A 54 -9.59 24.67 15.44
C ASN A 54 -9.44 24.37 16.94
N ARG A 55 -10.05 25.23 17.77
CA ARG A 55 -9.89 25.20 19.22
C ARG A 55 -10.31 23.87 19.83
N ASN A 56 -11.42 23.27 19.40
CA ASN A 56 -11.92 22.02 19.97
C ASN A 56 -11.01 20.85 19.57
N LEU A 57 -10.59 20.78 18.30
CA LEU A 57 -9.66 19.75 17.83
C LEU A 57 -8.35 19.74 18.64
N VAL A 58 -7.77 20.93 18.86
CA VAL A 58 -6.54 21.07 19.65
C VAL A 58 -6.79 20.77 21.12
N ALA A 59 -7.86 21.30 21.72
CA ALA A 59 -8.13 21.12 23.15
C ALA A 59 -8.38 19.66 23.53
N ARG A 60 -9.03 18.89 22.64
CA ARG A 60 -9.35 17.47 22.84
C ARG A 60 -8.35 16.51 22.21
N SER A 61 -7.31 17.03 21.55
CA SER A 61 -6.31 16.22 20.84
C SER A 61 -6.93 15.25 19.82
N ILE A 62 -7.98 15.70 19.13
CA ILE A 62 -8.70 14.91 18.13
C ILE A 62 -7.78 14.69 16.92
N PRO A 63 -7.59 13.43 16.45
CA PRO A 63 -6.84 13.17 15.24
C PRO A 63 -7.39 13.94 14.03
N PHE A 64 -6.54 14.77 13.42
CA PHE A 64 -6.84 15.52 12.21
C PHE A 64 -5.91 15.06 11.07
N ASN A 65 -6.46 14.27 10.15
CA ASN A 65 -5.80 13.87 8.91
C ASN A 65 -6.11 14.90 7.82
N ALA A 66 -5.10 15.36 7.10
CA ALA A 66 -5.29 16.26 5.98
C ALA A 66 -4.56 15.74 4.73
N GLU A 67 -5.30 15.71 3.63
CA GLU A 67 -4.78 15.74 2.28
C GLU A 67 -5.01 17.16 1.71
N ALA A 68 -3.95 17.78 1.23
CA ALA A 68 -3.99 19.14 0.70
C ALA A 68 -3.39 19.24 -0.72
N ASP A 69 -3.43 20.45 -1.28
CA ASP A 69 -2.81 20.84 -2.55
C ASP A 69 -1.39 20.26 -2.71
N SER A 70 -1.03 19.86 -3.93
CA SER A 70 0.21 19.14 -4.19
C SER A 70 0.78 19.43 -5.57
N LEU A 71 2.02 19.90 -5.60
CA LEU A 71 2.77 20.14 -6.83
C LEU A 71 3.49 18.87 -7.29
N ASN A 72 2.69 17.87 -7.67
CA ASN A 72 3.20 16.58 -8.16
C ASN A 72 4.09 16.77 -9.38
N CYS A 73 5.13 15.94 -9.47
CA CYS A 73 6.09 16.02 -10.55
C CYS A 73 6.17 14.73 -11.38
N ALA A 74 6.65 14.87 -12.60
CA ALA A 74 7.17 13.78 -13.40
C ALA A 74 8.59 14.13 -13.84
N ILE A 75 9.54 13.22 -13.64
CA ILE A 75 10.93 13.37 -14.06
C ILE A 75 11.20 12.40 -15.21
N LEU A 76 11.70 12.93 -16.33
CA LEU A 76 12.32 12.15 -17.39
C LEU A 76 13.79 11.96 -17.05
N ALA A 77 14.24 10.72 -16.91
CA ALA A 77 15.63 10.42 -16.52
C ALA A 77 16.63 10.67 -17.66
N PRO A 78 17.93 10.89 -17.36
CA PRO A 78 18.92 11.34 -18.35
C PRO A 78 19.35 10.24 -19.35
N ASP A 79 19.03 8.99 -19.04
CA ASP A 79 19.27 7.80 -19.88
C ASP A 79 18.28 7.67 -21.04
N VAL A 80 17.16 8.40 -21.00
CA VAL A 80 16.13 8.35 -22.02
C VAL A 80 16.49 9.24 -23.20
N THR A 81 16.30 8.72 -24.42
CA THR A 81 16.44 9.45 -25.69
C THR A 81 15.09 9.57 -26.41
N PRO A 82 14.94 10.46 -27.40
CA PRO A 82 13.68 10.57 -28.16
C PRO A 82 13.23 9.29 -28.88
N ASP A 83 14.17 8.37 -29.16
CA ASP A 83 13.89 7.08 -29.81
C ASP A 83 13.45 6.00 -28.81
N ASP A 84 13.63 6.23 -27.51
CA ASP A 84 13.20 5.30 -26.47
C ASP A 84 11.68 5.38 -26.24
N PRO A 85 11.00 4.23 -26.04
CA PRO A 85 9.60 4.20 -25.65
C PRO A 85 9.28 5.05 -24.41
N GLU A 86 10.22 5.17 -23.48
CA GLU A 86 10.12 5.96 -22.25
C GLU A 86 9.86 7.45 -22.51
N PHE A 87 10.41 8.01 -23.60
CA PHE A 87 10.15 9.40 -23.99
C PHE A 87 8.67 9.59 -24.33
N ASP A 88 8.11 8.68 -25.12
CA ASP A 88 6.69 8.70 -25.50
C ASP A 88 5.77 8.38 -24.34
N LEU A 89 6.20 7.53 -23.41
CA LEU A 89 5.50 7.27 -22.17
C LEU A 89 5.44 8.52 -21.32
N PHE A 90 6.55 9.24 -21.13
CA PHE A 90 6.58 10.49 -20.37
C PHE A 90 5.62 11.53 -20.95
N VAL A 91 5.73 11.84 -22.25
CA VAL A 91 4.86 12.83 -22.90
C VAL A 91 3.39 12.45 -22.81
N ARG A 92 3.08 11.16 -22.99
CA ARG A 92 1.72 10.63 -22.88
C ARG A 92 1.17 10.73 -21.47
N GLU A 93 1.99 10.41 -20.47
CA GLU A 93 1.62 10.45 -19.06
C GLU A 93 1.32 11.89 -18.63
N VAL A 94 2.21 12.83 -18.94
CA VAL A 94 2.02 14.26 -18.62
C VAL A 94 0.74 14.79 -19.27
N ALA A 95 0.55 14.56 -20.58
CA ALA A 95 -0.65 15.01 -21.28
C ALA A 95 -1.93 14.38 -20.70
N ARG A 96 -1.91 13.08 -20.39
CA ARG A 96 -3.08 12.37 -19.83
C ARG A 96 -3.43 12.93 -18.45
N GLU A 97 -2.44 13.19 -17.60
CA GLU A 97 -2.68 13.73 -16.26
C GLU A 97 -3.13 15.20 -16.28
N MET A 98 -2.69 15.99 -17.26
CA MET A 98 -3.23 17.33 -17.49
C MET A 98 -4.70 17.28 -17.95
N SER A 99 -5.09 16.31 -18.78
CA SER A 99 -6.43 16.29 -19.39
C SER A 99 -7.48 15.46 -18.65
N ALA A 100 -7.08 14.41 -17.94
CA ALA A 100 -8.00 13.55 -17.20
C ALA A 100 -8.72 14.37 -16.12
N LYS A 101 -10.06 14.38 -16.16
CA LYS A 101 -10.92 15.24 -15.31
C LYS A 101 -10.56 16.74 -15.40
N ALA A 102 -10.09 17.20 -16.57
CA ALA A 102 -9.58 18.55 -16.79
C ALA A 102 -8.50 18.96 -15.76
N GLY A 103 -7.66 18.01 -15.35
CA GLY A 103 -6.58 18.24 -14.38
C GLY A 103 -7.06 18.47 -12.93
N GLN A 104 -8.35 18.29 -12.63
CA GLN A 104 -8.91 18.42 -11.28
C GLN A 104 -8.74 17.14 -10.47
N LYS A 105 -7.48 16.72 -10.32
CA LYS A 105 -7.07 15.62 -9.45
C LYS A 105 -5.93 16.11 -8.58
N CYS A 106 -6.00 15.85 -7.29
CA CYS A 106 -4.92 16.09 -6.33
C CYS A 106 -3.60 15.43 -6.75
N THR A 107 -3.67 14.34 -7.53
CA THR A 107 -2.52 13.60 -8.07
C THR A 107 -2.08 14.05 -9.45
N ALA A 108 -2.68 15.07 -10.09
CA ALA A 108 -2.28 15.46 -11.44
C ALA A 108 -0.85 16.05 -11.50
N ILE A 109 -0.13 15.82 -12.60
CA ILE A 109 1.24 16.30 -12.81
C ILE A 109 1.24 17.80 -13.07
N ARG A 110 1.78 18.58 -12.13
CA ARG A 110 1.90 20.05 -12.21
C ARG A 110 3.28 20.51 -12.71
N ARG A 111 4.27 19.63 -12.59
CA ARG A 111 5.69 19.93 -12.83
C ARG A 111 6.34 18.81 -13.65
N ALA A 112 6.74 19.10 -14.87
CA ALA A 112 7.41 18.16 -15.76
C ALA A 112 8.91 18.53 -15.84
N ILE A 113 9.76 17.71 -15.24
CA ILE A 113 11.20 17.94 -15.07
C ILE A 113 11.95 17.07 -16.10
N VAL A 114 12.72 17.68 -16.99
CA VAL A 114 13.34 17.01 -18.15
C VAL A 114 14.80 17.39 -18.32
N PRO A 115 15.66 16.54 -18.92
CA PRO A 115 17.03 16.93 -19.24
C PRO A 115 17.04 18.18 -20.13
N ALA A 116 17.92 19.14 -19.88
CA ALA A 116 18.02 20.38 -20.66
C ALA A 116 18.14 20.11 -22.17
N LYS A 117 18.92 19.09 -22.54
CA LYS A 117 19.11 18.63 -23.94
C LYS A 117 17.83 18.10 -24.62
N LEU A 118 16.81 17.72 -23.86
CA LEU A 118 15.54 17.19 -24.38
C LEU A 118 14.39 18.19 -24.28
N LEU A 119 14.64 19.38 -23.75
CA LEU A 119 13.59 20.35 -23.43
C LEU A 119 12.71 20.67 -24.64
N ASP A 120 13.33 21.05 -25.77
CA ASP A 120 12.61 21.47 -26.97
C ASP A 120 11.82 20.30 -27.57
N ALA A 121 12.43 19.11 -27.65
CA ALA A 121 11.78 17.91 -28.16
C ALA A 121 10.55 17.51 -27.33
N VAL A 122 10.65 17.60 -26.00
CA VAL A 122 9.51 17.34 -25.10
C VAL A 122 8.44 18.42 -25.26
N ALA A 123 8.84 19.70 -25.29
CA ALA A 123 7.91 20.83 -25.42
C ALA A 123 7.09 20.74 -26.72
N GLU A 124 7.74 20.46 -27.84
CA GLU A 124 7.10 20.28 -29.14
C GLU A 124 6.11 19.11 -29.11
N LYS A 125 6.57 17.91 -28.70
CA LYS A 125 5.73 16.70 -28.72
C LYS A 125 4.57 16.78 -27.74
N LEU A 126 4.79 17.37 -26.56
CA LEU A 126 3.75 17.59 -25.57
C LEU A 126 2.73 18.64 -26.04
N SER A 127 3.18 19.75 -26.61
CA SER A 127 2.28 20.77 -27.19
C SER A 127 1.41 20.19 -28.31
N ALA A 128 2.00 19.44 -29.24
CA ALA A 128 1.27 18.76 -30.31
C ALA A 128 0.25 17.76 -29.77
N ARG A 129 0.61 16.99 -28.74
CA ARG A 129 -0.30 16.03 -28.09
C ARG A 129 -1.46 16.74 -27.39
N LEU A 130 -1.21 17.84 -26.70
CA LEU A 130 -2.25 18.65 -26.06
C LEU A 130 -3.17 19.32 -27.08
N ALA A 131 -2.64 19.73 -28.25
CA ALA A 131 -3.43 20.30 -29.34
C ALA A 131 -4.46 19.33 -29.94
N ALA A 132 -4.15 18.04 -29.94
CA ALA A 132 -5.05 17.00 -30.44
C ALA A 132 -6.23 16.68 -29.49
N ILE A 133 -6.24 17.22 -28.27
CA ILE A 133 -7.29 16.96 -27.29
C ILE A 133 -8.54 17.77 -27.64
N ARG A 134 -9.60 17.08 -28.08
CA ARG A 134 -10.91 17.68 -28.31
C ARG A 134 -11.59 17.99 -26.98
N ILE A 135 -11.90 19.27 -26.77
CA ILE A 135 -12.52 19.80 -25.54
C ILE A 135 -13.98 20.11 -25.86
N GLY A 136 -14.89 19.86 -24.93
CA GLY A 136 -16.30 20.19 -25.16
C GLY A 136 -17.26 19.46 -24.24
N ASP A 137 -18.53 19.53 -24.59
CA ASP A 137 -19.60 18.75 -23.96
C ASP A 137 -19.24 17.24 -23.99
N PRO A 138 -19.19 16.56 -22.83
CA PRO A 138 -18.95 15.13 -22.77
C PRO A 138 -19.92 14.26 -23.58
N ALA A 139 -21.11 14.77 -23.94
CA ALA A 139 -22.08 14.07 -24.77
C ALA A 139 -21.69 14.07 -26.28
N VAL A 140 -20.79 14.95 -26.71
CA VAL A 140 -20.38 15.05 -28.12
C VAL A 140 -19.31 14.00 -28.44
N GLU A 141 -19.54 13.23 -29.51
CA GLU A 141 -18.63 12.16 -29.92
C GLU A 141 -17.21 12.68 -30.19
N GLY A 142 -16.24 11.98 -29.61
CA GLY A 142 -14.81 12.24 -29.78
C GLY A 142 -14.26 13.35 -28.88
N VAL A 143 -15.07 14.02 -28.07
CA VAL A 143 -14.59 14.85 -26.95
C VAL A 143 -13.79 13.98 -25.98
N LYS A 144 -12.63 14.47 -25.55
CA LYS A 144 -11.70 13.77 -24.64
C LYS A 144 -11.49 14.49 -23.31
N MET A 145 -11.83 15.78 -23.24
CA MET A 145 -11.75 16.57 -22.01
C MET A 145 -13.01 17.43 -21.85
N GLY A 146 -13.65 17.34 -20.69
CA GLY A 146 -14.82 18.15 -20.32
C GLY A 146 -14.44 19.48 -19.66
N ALA A 147 -15.42 20.10 -19.00
CA ALA A 147 -15.25 21.35 -18.25
C ALA A 147 -14.63 21.14 -16.86
N LEU A 148 -14.19 22.24 -16.24
CA LEU A 148 -13.98 22.33 -14.81
C LEU A 148 -15.32 22.22 -14.05
N ALA A 149 -15.26 21.98 -12.74
CA ALA A 149 -16.44 21.68 -11.94
C ALA A 149 -17.40 22.88 -11.79
N SER A 150 -16.89 24.10 -11.85
CA SER A 150 -17.70 25.33 -11.75
C SER A 150 -17.01 26.52 -12.41
N ALA A 151 -17.77 27.58 -12.70
CA ALA A 151 -17.24 28.85 -13.18
C ALA A 151 -16.33 29.55 -12.15
N GLU A 152 -16.54 29.30 -10.86
CA GLU A 152 -15.63 29.76 -9.80
C GLU A 152 -14.27 29.09 -9.89
N GLN A 153 -14.24 27.75 -10.01
CA GLN A 153 -13.01 27.02 -10.23
C GLN A 153 -12.28 27.45 -11.51
N GLN A 154 -13.03 27.77 -12.57
CA GLN A 154 -12.44 28.32 -13.80
C GLN A 154 -11.74 29.67 -13.58
N ARG A 155 -12.33 30.57 -12.78
CA ARG A 155 -11.72 31.86 -12.42
C ARG A 155 -10.48 31.65 -11.55
N ASP A 156 -10.55 30.78 -10.56
CA ASP A 156 -9.42 30.47 -9.67
C ASP A 156 -8.23 29.94 -10.48
N VAL A 157 -8.48 28.98 -11.39
CA VAL A 157 -7.44 28.45 -12.29
C VAL A 157 -6.85 29.56 -13.17
N ALA A 158 -7.69 30.44 -13.73
CA ALA A 158 -7.22 31.56 -14.55
C ALA A 158 -6.33 32.52 -13.76
N GLU A 159 -6.68 32.83 -12.51
CA GLU A 159 -5.88 33.70 -11.63
C GLU A 159 -4.52 33.06 -11.32
N ARG A 160 -4.50 31.77 -10.97
CA ARG A 160 -3.24 31.05 -10.71
C ARG A 160 -2.36 30.95 -11.95
N VAL A 161 -2.95 30.73 -13.13
CA VAL A 161 -2.22 30.76 -14.40
C VAL A 161 -1.64 32.14 -14.68
N ALA A 162 -2.37 33.22 -14.42
CA ALA A 162 -1.86 34.58 -14.59
C ALA A 162 -0.62 34.80 -13.69
N GLN A 163 -0.72 34.46 -12.39
CA GLN A 163 0.39 34.56 -11.43
C GLN A 163 1.61 33.73 -11.83
N LEU A 164 1.38 32.51 -12.35
CA LEU A 164 2.45 31.62 -12.81
C LEU A 164 3.09 32.14 -14.11
N SER A 165 2.30 32.65 -15.06
CA SER A 165 2.79 33.06 -16.39
C SER A 165 3.68 34.30 -16.35
N GLU A 166 3.61 35.11 -15.28
CA GLU A 166 4.52 36.23 -15.06
C GLU A 166 5.98 35.77 -15.00
N GLY A 167 6.76 36.11 -16.03
CA GLY A 167 8.17 35.74 -16.15
C GLY A 167 8.42 34.32 -16.65
N LEU A 168 7.38 33.60 -17.08
CA LEU A 168 7.48 32.30 -17.74
C LEU A 168 7.11 32.38 -19.21
N GLU A 169 7.72 31.49 -20.00
CA GLU A 169 7.32 31.30 -21.39
C GLU A 169 6.04 30.45 -21.44
N THR A 170 5.07 30.85 -22.26
CA THR A 170 3.86 30.05 -22.50
C THR A 170 4.04 29.26 -23.78
N ILE A 171 4.19 27.94 -23.67
CA ILE A 171 4.35 27.03 -24.81
C ILE A 171 3.00 26.73 -25.47
N ARG A 172 1.95 26.60 -24.66
CA ARG A 172 0.58 26.41 -25.14
C ARG A 172 -0.42 27.03 -24.17
N SER A 173 -1.43 27.71 -24.69
CA SER A 173 -2.63 28.13 -23.95
C SER A 173 -3.83 28.28 -24.88
N ALA A 174 -4.88 28.97 -24.42
CA ALA A 174 -6.05 29.29 -25.25
C ALA A 174 -5.71 30.12 -26.50
N ARG A 175 -4.55 30.80 -26.53
CA ARG A 175 -4.08 31.59 -27.67
C ARG A 175 -3.74 30.73 -28.90
N ASP A 176 -3.45 29.45 -28.69
CA ASP A 176 -3.03 28.49 -29.72
C ASP A 176 -4.21 27.68 -30.28
N GLY A 177 -5.42 28.25 -30.19
CA GLY A 177 -6.67 27.63 -30.59
C GLY A 177 -7.43 27.03 -29.41
N PHE A 178 -8.59 27.62 -29.10
CA PHE A 178 -9.51 27.14 -28.08
C PHE A 178 -10.96 27.27 -28.58
N ALA A 179 -11.53 26.14 -29.00
CA ALA A 179 -12.89 26.04 -29.50
C ALA A 179 -13.57 24.79 -28.92
N PRO A 180 -14.14 24.89 -27.70
CA PRO A 180 -14.93 23.81 -27.12
C PRO A 180 -16.08 23.39 -28.07
N LEU A 181 -16.38 22.09 -28.12
CA LEU A 181 -17.38 21.50 -29.00
C LEU A 181 -18.69 21.19 -28.27
N GLY A 182 -19.83 21.46 -28.90
CA GLY A 182 -21.16 21.15 -28.36
C GLY A 182 -22.04 22.38 -28.17
N GLU A 183 -23.31 22.14 -27.87
CA GLU A 183 -24.26 23.22 -27.59
C GLU A 183 -24.02 23.78 -26.17
N GLY A 184 -24.23 25.08 -25.99
CA GLY A 184 -24.11 25.74 -24.67
C GLY A 184 -22.68 25.89 -24.14
N VAL A 185 -21.65 25.51 -24.91
CA VAL A 185 -20.26 25.56 -24.43
C VAL A 185 -19.74 26.96 -24.08
N GLY A 186 -20.36 28.01 -24.62
CA GLY A 186 -20.04 29.40 -24.28
C GLY A 186 -20.36 29.76 -22.82
N GLU A 187 -21.24 29.01 -22.17
CA GLU A 187 -21.60 29.18 -20.75
C GLU A 187 -20.90 28.15 -19.84
N GLY A 188 -20.16 27.21 -20.42
CA GLY A 188 -19.47 26.16 -19.69
C GLY A 188 -18.13 26.59 -19.12
N ALA A 189 -17.74 25.98 -18.00
CA ALA A 189 -16.47 26.21 -17.32
C ALA A 189 -15.27 25.52 -17.99
N PHE A 190 -15.13 25.66 -19.32
CA PHE A 190 -14.05 25.03 -20.08
C PHE A 190 -12.72 25.77 -19.92
N PHE A 191 -11.61 25.05 -19.89
CA PHE A 191 -10.27 25.63 -19.77
C PHE A 191 -9.31 24.97 -20.75
N ALA A 192 -8.52 25.77 -21.47
CA ALA A 192 -7.55 25.27 -22.43
C ALA A 192 -6.34 24.64 -21.70
N PRO A 193 -5.85 23.46 -22.11
CA PRO A 193 -4.60 22.91 -21.57
C PRO A 193 -3.48 23.94 -21.70
N THR A 194 -2.87 24.29 -20.58
CA THR A 194 -1.87 25.36 -20.50
C THR A 194 -0.53 24.77 -20.11
N LEU A 195 0.45 24.89 -21.00
CA LEU A 195 1.80 24.41 -20.81
C LEU A 195 2.74 25.61 -20.69
N LEU A 196 3.34 25.77 -19.51
CA LEU A 196 4.31 26.81 -19.23
C LEU A 196 5.73 26.23 -19.32
N LEU A 197 6.71 27.09 -19.52
CA LEU A 197 8.13 26.75 -19.47
C LEU A 197 8.84 27.70 -18.50
N CYS A 198 9.50 27.10 -17.51
CA CYS A 198 10.46 27.78 -16.66
C CYS A 198 11.87 27.30 -16.99
N ARG A 199 12.70 28.18 -17.56
CA ARG A 199 14.08 27.84 -17.96
C ARG A 199 15.02 27.69 -16.76
N ASP A 200 14.78 28.42 -15.68
CA ASP A 200 15.52 28.30 -14.42
C ASP A 200 14.56 28.01 -13.26
N GLY A 201 14.34 26.72 -13.03
CA GLY A 201 13.47 26.26 -11.96
C GLY A 201 14.01 26.51 -10.55
N PHE A 202 15.30 26.80 -10.38
CA PHE A 202 15.86 27.08 -9.05
C PHE A 202 15.63 28.52 -8.62
N ALA A 203 15.69 29.46 -9.56
CA ALA A 203 15.46 30.89 -9.35
C ALA A 203 13.98 31.30 -9.27
N ASN A 204 13.05 30.46 -9.74
CA ASN A 204 11.62 30.76 -9.72
C ASN A 204 10.91 29.99 -8.60
N ASP A 205 10.61 30.66 -7.48
CA ASP A 205 9.90 30.01 -6.38
C ASP A 205 8.40 29.85 -6.62
N ARG A 206 7.80 30.62 -7.55
CA ARG A 206 6.34 30.61 -7.79
C ARG A 206 5.85 29.26 -8.31
N ILE A 207 6.58 28.63 -9.23
CA ILE A 207 6.25 27.31 -9.79
C ILE A 207 6.32 26.17 -8.75
N HIS A 208 7.00 26.42 -7.63
CA HIS A 208 7.10 25.50 -6.49
C HIS A 208 6.18 25.91 -5.34
N ALA A 209 5.43 27.00 -5.50
CA ALA A 209 4.56 27.60 -4.50
C ALA A 209 3.07 27.60 -4.87
N ILE A 210 2.75 27.81 -6.14
CA ILE A 210 1.39 28.03 -6.63
C ILE A 210 0.93 26.82 -7.44
N GLU A 211 -0.21 26.25 -7.06
CA GLU A 211 -0.91 25.23 -7.84
C GLU A 211 -2.08 25.87 -8.60
N ALA A 212 -2.15 25.64 -9.91
CA ALA A 212 -3.35 25.87 -10.70
C ALA A 212 -4.12 24.55 -10.83
N PHE A 213 -5.24 24.41 -10.13
CA PHE A 213 -6.02 23.16 -10.03
C PHE A 213 -6.87 22.88 -11.29
N GLY A 214 -6.21 22.78 -12.43
CA GLY A 214 -6.83 22.57 -13.74
C GLY A 214 -5.87 21.90 -14.72
N PRO A 215 -6.07 22.02 -16.04
CA PRO A 215 -5.23 21.34 -17.03
C PRO A 215 -3.94 22.13 -17.29
N VAL A 216 -3.16 22.36 -16.23
CA VAL A 216 -1.96 23.22 -16.23
C VAL A 216 -0.74 22.44 -15.75
N SER A 217 0.37 22.57 -16.46
CA SER A 217 1.66 22.01 -16.05
C SER A 217 2.81 22.91 -16.51
N THR A 218 3.93 22.88 -15.80
CA THR A 218 5.15 23.64 -16.13
C THR A 218 6.30 22.70 -16.46
N LEU A 219 6.90 22.87 -17.65
CA LEU A 219 8.16 22.23 -18.03
C LEU A 219 9.34 22.94 -17.38
N MET A 220 10.30 22.16 -16.91
CA MET A 220 11.53 22.64 -16.29
C MET A 220 12.72 21.78 -16.75
N PRO A 221 13.76 22.38 -17.33
CA PRO A 221 14.99 21.66 -17.63
C PRO A 221 15.81 21.40 -16.35
N TYR A 222 16.66 20.39 -16.39
CA TYR A 222 17.74 20.17 -15.43
C TYR A 222 19.04 19.78 -16.16
N ASP A 223 20.19 20.08 -15.57
CA ASP A 223 21.49 19.76 -16.13
C ASP A 223 21.98 18.36 -15.73
N ASP A 224 21.81 18.01 -14.45
CA ASP A 224 22.12 16.68 -13.92
C ASP A 224 20.96 16.10 -13.09
N PHE A 225 21.00 14.78 -12.87
CA PHE A 225 19.90 14.07 -12.23
C PHE A 225 19.71 14.43 -10.75
N ASP A 226 20.77 14.89 -10.06
CA ASP A 226 20.63 15.40 -8.69
C ASP A 226 19.88 16.73 -8.68
N GLY A 227 20.15 17.59 -9.66
CA GLY A 227 19.37 18.79 -9.94
C GLY A 227 17.89 18.48 -10.16
N ALA A 228 17.57 17.42 -10.91
CA ALA A 228 16.18 16.97 -11.11
C ALA A 228 15.48 16.60 -9.78
N LEU A 229 16.19 15.86 -8.92
CA LEU A 229 15.67 15.44 -7.60
C LEU A 229 15.54 16.64 -6.65
N ALA A 230 16.48 17.59 -6.70
CA ALA A 230 16.41 18.83 -5.94
C ALA A 230 15.25 19.72 -6.38
N LEU A 231 14.99 19.83 -7.69
CA LEU A 231 13.80 20.50 -8.23
C LEU A 231 12.52 19.81 -7.75
N ALA A 232 12.45 18.48 -7.79
CA ALA A 232 11.30 17.74 -7.26
C ALA A 232 11.04 18.08 -5.78
N ALA A 233 12.10 18.12 -4.97
CA ALA A 233 12.05 18.47 -3.55
C ALA A 233 11.56 19.91 -3.26
N LYS A 234 11.76 20.87 -4.18
CA LYS A 234 11.23 22.24 -4.04
C LYS A 234 9.71 22.31 -3.96
N GLY A 235 8.97 21.25 -4.32
CA GLY A 235 7.53 21.14 -4.05
C GLY A 235 7.16 21.13 -2.55
N ARG A 236 8.15 20.92 -1.66
CA ARG A 236 8.03 20.90 -0.18
C ARG A 236 7.03 19.86 0.34
N GLY A 237 7.04 18.68 -0.28
CA GLY A 237 6.15 17.58 0.05
C GLY A 237 5.01 17.48 -0.96
N SER A 238 4.84 16.31 -1.58
CA SER A 238 3.85 16.08 -2.63
C SER A 238 3.22 14.70 -2.47
N LEU A 239 2.04 14.51 -3.05
CA LEU A 239 1.32 13.25 -3.02
C LEU A 239 2.04 12.20 -3.87
N VAL A 240 2.47 12.57 -5.07
CA VAL A 240 3.10 11.63 -6.00
C VAL A 240 4.19 12.26 -6.88
N ALA A 241 5.22 11.47 -7.19
CA ALA A 241 6.15 11.72 -8.29
C ALA A 241 6.13 10.56 -9.28
N SER A 242 6.30 10.85 -10.58
CA SER A 242 6.67 9.84 -11.59
C SER A 242 8.15 9.94 -11.91
N ILE A 243 8.84 8.80 -12.04
CA ILE A 243 10.21 8.71 -12.57
C ILE A 243 10.15 7.82 -13.82
N VAL A 244 10.46 8.39 -14.98
CA VAL A 244 10.41 7.67 -16.26
C VAL A 244 11.84 7.36 -16.71
N THR A 245 12.22 6.08 -16.65
CA THR A 245 13.58 5.57 -16.91
C THR A 245 13.52 4.10 -17.29
N HIS A 246 14.49 3.60 -18.05
CA HIS A 246 14.67 2.16 -18.28
C HIS A 246 15.88 1.60 -17.52
N THR A 247 16.54 2.43 -16.69
CA THR A 247 17.71 2.06 -15.90
C THR A 247 17.35 1.80 -14.41
N PRO A 248 17.41 0.55 -13.92
CA PRO A 248 17.04 0.21 -12.54
C PRO A 248 17.84 0.96 -11.46
N ALA A 249 19.13 1.21 -11.69
CA ALA A 249 19.98 1.92 -10.73
C ALA A 249 19.56 3.40 -10.55
N LEU A 250 19.11 4.05 -11.62
CA LEU A 250 18.58 5.42 -11.56
C LEU A 250 17.25 5.45 -10.82
N ALA A 251 16.36 4.49 -11.08
CA ALA A 251 15.11 4.35 -10.35
C ALA A 251 15.35 4.13 -8.84
N ALA A 252 16.23 3.20 -8.48
CA ALA A 252 16.56 2.91 -7.07
C ALA A 252 17.08 4.15 -6.35
N ARG A 253 18.00 4.90 -6.99
CA ARG A 253 18.49 6.18 -6.47
C ARG A 253 17.36 7.20 -6.32
N ALA A 254 16.59 7.44 -7.38
CA ALA A 254 15.51 8.42 -7.36
C ALA A 254 14.47 8.14 -6.27
N VAL A 255 14.09 6.86 -6.09
CA VAL A 255 13.12 6.45 -5.07
C VAL A 255 13.62 6.75 -3.66
N LEU A 256 14.89 6.44 -3.37
CA LEU A 256 15.49 6.71 -2.05
C LEU A 256 15.52 8.21 -1.72
N HIS A 257 15.84 9.06 -2.69
CA HIS A 257 15.94 10.51 -2.48
C HIS A 257 14.57 11.20 -2.50
N ALA A 258 13.75 10.96 -3.52
CA ALA A 258 12.46 11.61 -3.66
C ALA A 258 11.42 11.06 -2.66
N GLY A 259 11.55 9.82 -2.18
CA GLY A 259 10.58 9.17 -1.30
C GLY A 259 10.42 9.86 0.06
N ALA A 260 11.41 10.63 0.50
CA ALA A 260 11.32 11.45 1.70
C ALA A 260 10.27 12.56 1.61
N LEU A 261 9.96 13.03 0.40
CA LEU A 261 9.04 14.14 0.15
C LEU A 261 7.85 13.77 -0.73
N HIS A 262 7.69 12.51 -1.12
CA HIS A 262 6.56 12.04 -1.92
C HIS A 262 5.95 10.82 -1.28
N GLY A 263 4.64 10.84 -1.01
CA GLY A 263 4.00 9.66 -0.38
C GLY A 263 3.83 8.48 -1.33
N ARG A 264 3.92 8.71 -2.65
CA ARG A 264 4.01 7.67 -3.67
C ARG A 264 5.00 8.04 -4.77
N ILE A 265 5.75 7.05 -5.25
CA ILE A 265 6.59 7.18 -6.44
C ILE A 265 6.13 6.15 -7.47
N HIS A 266 5.86 6.61 -8.68
CA HIS A 266 5.52 5.79 -9.84
C HIS A 266 6.74 5.70 -10.76
N VAL A 267 7.47 4.58 -10.70
CA VAL A 267 8.53 4.30 -11.67
C VAL A 267 7.88 3.71 -12.92
N LEU A 268 8.09 4.35 -14.06
CA LEU A 268 7.45 3.98 -15.32
C LEU A 268 8.51 3.67 -16.39
N ASP A 269 8.41 2.47 -16.96
CA ASP A 269 9.18 2.01 -18.10
C ASP A 269 8.27 1.30 -19.11
N ARG A 270 8.82 0.85 -20.23
CA ARG A 270 8.11 0.08 -21.26
C ARG A 270 7.46 -1.22 -20.78
N VAL A 271 7.93 -1.80 -19.67
CA VAL A 271 7.39 -3.05 -19.12
C VAL A 271 6.16 -2.76 -18.26
N ALA A 272 6.31 -1.86 -17.29
CA ALA A 272 5.26 -1.45 -16.37
C ALA A 272 4.10 -0.74 -17.10
N ALA A 273 4.38 0.02 -18.16
CA ALA A 273 3.38 0.81 -18.88
C ALA A 273 2.19 0.01 -19.44
N LYS A 274 2.34 -1.30 -19.69
CA LYS A 274 1.28 -2.14 -20.28
C LYS A 274 0.10 -2.36 -19.33
N GLU A 275 0.39 -2.45 -18.03
CA GLU A 275 -0.60 -2.77 -16.99
C GLU A 275 -0.64 -1.70 -15.88
N SER A 276 0.12 -0.61 -16.05
CA SER A 276 0.11 0.51 -15.11
C SER A 276 -1.27 1.16 -15.05
N THR A 277 -1.75 1.36 -13.83
CA THR A 277 -2.96 2.15 -13.55
C THR A 277 -2.74 3.66 -13.75
N GLY A 278 -1.47 4.06 -13.94
CA GLY A 278 -1.05 5.42 -14.19
C GLY A 278 -0.77 6.23 -12.92
N HIS A 279 -0.26 7.44 -13.12
CA HIS A 279 0.07 8.38 -12.07
C HIS A 279 -1.17 8.83 -11.29
N GLY A 280 -2.29 9.14 -11.97
CA GLY A 280 -3.46 9.75 -11.33
C GLY A 280 -4.54 8.80 -10.82
N SER A 281 -4.20 7.53 -10.59
CA SER A 281 -5.09 6.49 -10.07
C SER A 281 -4.55 5.94 -8.74
N PRO A 282 -4.86 6.57 -7.59
CA PRO A 282 -4.44 6.05 -6.29
C PRO A 282 -5.12 4.70 -6.00
N MET A 283 -4.31 3.67 -5.74
CA MET A 283 -4.81 2.31 -5.52
C MET A 283 -5.23 2.11 -4.06
N PRO A 284 -6.34 1.42 -3.76
CA PRO A 284 -6.83 1.23 -2.39
C PRO A 284 -5.82 0.57 -1.43
N ALA A 285 -4.94 -0.29 -1.95
CA ALA A 285 -3.91 -0.98 -1.18
C ALA A 285 -2.59 -0.19 -1.03
N LEU A 286 -2.44 0.91 -1.77
CA LEU A 286 -1.26 1.79 -1.71
C LEU A 286 -1.60 3.04 -0.90
N LYS A 287 -0.61 3.55 -0.16
CA LYS A 287 -0.75 4.80 0.59
C LYS A 287 -1.07 5.94 -0.39
N HIS A 288 -2.06 6.75 -0.05
CA HIS A 288 -2.38 8.01 -0.71
C HIS A 288 -2.27 9.14 0.32
N GLY A 289 -1.38 10.10 0.11
CA GLY A 289 -1.00 11.08 1.11
C GLY A 289 0.44 11.53 0.89
N GLY A 290 0.93 12.50 1.65
CA GLY A 290 2.28 13.04 1.45
C GLY A 290 2.67 14.04 2.54
N PRO A 291 3.97 14.22 2.80
CA PRO A 291 4.43 15.14 3.84
C PRO A 291 4.23 16.61 3.44
N GLY A 292 4.45 17.52 4.39
CA GLY A 292 4.57 18.96 4.13
C GLY A 292 3.32 19.56 3.47
N ARG A 293 3.49 20.15 2.29
CA ARG A 293 2.40 20.82 1.54
C ARG A 293 1.21 19.90 1.28
N ALA A 294 1.47 18.63 0.96
CA ALA A 294 0.42 17.64 0.67
C ALA A 294 -0.46 17.26 1.87
N GLY A 295 -0.19 17.83 3.05
CA GLY A 295 -1.06 17.78 4.23
C GLY A 295 -0.45 17.02 5.41
N GLY A 296 0.48 16.10 5.16
CA GLY A 296 1.11 15.25 6.19
C GLY A 296 0.33 13.99 6.54
N GLY A 297 -0.94 13.92 6.13
CA GLY A 297 -1.81 12.78 6.36
C GLY A 297 -1.54 11.57 5.45
N GLU A 298 -2.18 10.46 5.81
CA GLU A 298 -2.19 9.23 5.01
C GLU A 298 -3.61 8.67 4.93
N GLU A 299 -4.00 8.28 3.73
CA GLU A 299 -5.25 7.62 3.39
C GLU A 299 -4.96 6.35 2.58
N LEU A 300 -5.98 5.51 2.40
CA LEU A 300 -5.85 4.21 1.73
C LEU A 300 -4.73 3.35 2.37
N GLY A 301 -3.89 2.68 1.58
CA GLY A 301 -2.81 1.85 2.12
C GLY A 301 -3.27 0.53 2.75
N GLY A 302 -4.44 0.03 2.33
CA GLY A 302 -5.03 -1.23 2.80
C GLY A 302 -5.37 -1.19 4.28
N ILE A 303 -4.85 -2.14 5.07
CA ILE A 303 -5.11 -2.20 6.51
C ILE A 303 -4.56 -0.99 7.29
N ARG A 304 -3.68 -0.17 6.69
CA ARG A 304 -3.14 1.03 7.33
C ARG A 304 -4.22 2.09 7.54
N ALA A 305 -5.07 2.37 6.54
CA ALA A 305 -6.21 3.29 6.67
C ALA A 305 -7.11 2.93 7.86
N VAL A 306 -7.44 1.64 8.01
CA VAL A 306 -8.33 1.19 9.10
C VAL A 306 -7.76 1.53 10.48
N LYS A 307 -6.43 1.51 10.64
CA LYS A 307 -5.77 1.81 11.92
C LYS A 307 -5.92 3.27 12.37
N HIS A 308 -6.29 4.20 11.49
CA HIS A 308 -6.62 5.57 11.90
C HIS A 308 -7.96 5.67 12.64
N TYR A 309 -8.85 4.71 12.41
CA TYR A 309 -10.18 4.63 13.03
C TYR A 309 -10.22 3.66 14.22
N LEU A 310 -9.04 3.20 14.69
CA LEU A 310 -8.91 2.27 15.83
C LEU A 310 -7.98 2.88 16.89
N GLN A 311 -8.32 2.66 18.16
CA GLN A 311 -7.42 3.00 19.27
C GLN A 311 -6.47 1.84 19.56
N ARG A 312 -5.16 2.07 19.42
CA ARG A 312 -4.14 1.06 19.76
C ARG A 312 -3.86 1.09 21.26
N CYS A 313 -4.12 -0.03 21.94
CA CYS A 313 -3.83 -0.20 23.36
C CYS A 313 -2.77 -1.29 23.58
N ALA A 314 -1.74 -1.00 24.36
CA ALA A 314 -0.75 -1.98 24.80
C ALA A 314 -1.30 -2.70 26.06
N VAL A 315 -1.76 -3.93 25.89
CA VAL A 315 -2.28 -4.75 27.00
C VAL A 315 -1.15 -5.62 27.56
N GLN A 316 -0.93 -5.54 28.87
CA GLN A 316 0.04 -6.38 29.58
C GLN A 316 -0.69 -7.38 30.47
N GLY A 317 -0.13 -8.57 30.62
CA GLY A 317 -0.71 -9.62 31.45
C GLY A 317 0.06 -10.93 31.30
N SER A 318 -0.33 -11.93 32.09
CA SER A 318 0.17 -13.29 31.87
C SER A 318 -0.29 -13.82 30.50
N PRO A 319 0.42 -14.79 29.90
CA PRO A 319 0.01 -15.37 28.62
C PRO A 319 -1.43 -15.90 28.61
N THR A 320 -1.89 -16.50 29.71
CA THR A 320 -3.28 -16.97 29.85
C THR A 320 -4.27 -15.82 29.78
N MET A 321 -4.01 -14.71 30.49
CA MET A 321 -4.88 -13.54 30.45
C MET A 321 -4.88 -12.90 29.05
N LEU A 322 -3.71 -12.77 28.43
CA LEU A 322 -3.60 -12.23 27.08
C LEU A 322 -4.29 -13.13 26.05
N THR A 323 -4.28 -14.44 26.23
CA THR A 323 -5.04 -15.39 25.38
C THR A 323 -6.54 -15.14 25.48
N ALA A 324 -7.05 -14.98 26.70
CA ALA A 324 -8.46 -14.68 26.93
C ALA A 324 -8.87 -13.31 26.34
N VAL A 325 -8.02 -12.29 26.48
CA VAL A 325 -8.29 -10.93 25.97
C VAL A 325 -8.24 -10.86 24.44
N THR A 326 -7.24 -11.51 23.82
CA THR A 326 -7.01 -11.40 22.36
C THR A 326 -7.80 -12.42 21.56
N GLY A 327 -8.28 -13.50 22.19
CA GLY A 327 -8.86 -14.65 21.49
C GLY A 327 -7.82 -15.43 20.67
N GLU A 328 -6.53 -15.21 20.88
CA GLU A 328 -5.43 -15.95 20.24
C GLU A 328 -4.48 -16.53 21.30
N TYR A 329 -4.10 -17.81 21.15
CA TYR A 329 -3.19 -18.48 22.09
C TYR A 329 -1.84 -17.77 22.16
N GLN A 330 -1.43 -17.42 23.36
CA GLN A 330 -0.10 -16.92 23.68
C GLN A 330 0.74 -18.05 24.26
N ARG A 331 1.99 -18.16 23.83
CA ARG A 331 2.90 -19.19 24.36
C ARG A 331 3.07 -19.06 25.87
N GLY A 332 3.02 -20.20 26.57
CA GLY A 332 3.04 -20.24 28.02
C GLY A 332 1.67 -20.03 28.68
N ALA A 333 0.60 -19.84 27.88
CA ALA A 333 -0.75 -19.85 28.42
C ALA A 333 -1.17 -21.27 28.82
N ALA A 334 -2.14 -21.34 29.73
CA ALA A 334 -2.82 -22.58 30.08
C ALA A 334 -3.41 -23.24 28.82
N VAL A 335 -3.37 -24.57 28.78
CA VAL A 335 -3.83 -25.38 27.66
C VAL A 335 -5.05 -26.21 28.05
N ARG A 336 -5.84 -26.61 27.06
CA ARG A 336 -6.98 -27.52 27.21
C ARG A 336 -6.61 -28.86 26.57
N GLU A 337 -6.30 -29.86 27.38
CA GLU A 337 -6.06 -31.23 26.91
C GLU A 337 -7.32 -32.06 27.13
N GLU A 338 -7.86 -32.62 26.04
CA GLU A 338 -9.03 -33.48 26.05
C GLU A 338 -8.66 -34.88 25.53
N ALA A 339 -9.50 -35.88 25.81
CA ALA A 339 -9.27 -37.25 25.32
C ALA A 339 -9.32 -37.34 23.78
N VAL A 340 -10.05 -36.42 23.12
CA VAL A 340 -10.20 -36.39 21.66
C VAL A 340 -9.06 -35.57 21.04
N HIS A 341 -8.33 -36.20 20.12
CA HIS A 341 -7.27 -35.55 19.35
C HIS A 341 -7.80 -34.29 18.63
N PRO A 342 -7.14 -33.12 18.71
CA PRO A 342 -7.68 -31.87 18.15
C PRO A 342 -8.02 -31.93 16.64
N PHE A 343 -7.20 -32.61 15.83
CA PHE A 343 -7.51 -32.84 14.40
C PHE A 343 -8.72 -33.75 14.11
N ARG A 344 -9.38 -34.31 15.13
CA ARG A 344 -10.63 -35.06 15.00
C ARG A 344 -11.87 -34.20 15.28
N LYS A 345 -11.67 -32.97 15.74
CA LYS A 345 -12.75 -32.00 16.03
C LYS A 345 -13.13 -31.24 14.76
N HIS A 346 -14.42 -30.95 14.60
CA HIS A 346 -14.88 -30.02 13.55
C HIS A 346 -14.54 -28.58 13.97
N PHE A 347 -14.62 -27.65 13.03
CA PHE A 347 -14.24 -26.26 13.25
C PHE A 347 -14.94 -25.62 14.47
N GLU A 348 -16.21 -25.94 14.70
CA GLU A 348 -17.02 -25.43 15.81
C GLU A 348 -16.59 -25.99 17.17
N ASP A 349 -16.06 -27.21 17.20
CA ASP A 349 -15.68 -27.93 18.42
C ASP A 349 -14.24 -27.61 18.86
N ILE A 350 -13.44 -27.01 17.98
CA ILE A 350 -12.07 -26.60 18.29
C ILE A 350 -12.13 -25.30 19.06
N GLU A 351 -11.52 -25.23 20.24
CA GLU A 351 -11.35 -23.96 20.98
C GLU A 351 -9.89 -23.50 20.96
N VAL A 352 -9.69 -22.19 21.15
CA VAL A 352 -8.33 -21.64 21.31
C VAL A 352 -7.73 -22.18 22.60
N GLY A 353 -6.51 -22.71 22.52
CA GLY A 353 -5.85 -23.40 23.63
C GLY A 353 -6.05 -24.92 23.64
N ASP A 354 -6.89 -25.49 22.77
CA ASP A 354 -6.98 -26.95 22.58
C ASP A 354 -5.60 -27.49 22.20
N SER A 355 -5.08 -28.42 23.00
CA SER A 355 -3.69 -28.84 22.89
C SER A 355 -3.55 -30.36 22.86
N LEU A 356 -2.53 -30.81 22.14
CA LEU A 356 -2.05 -32.18 22.10
C LEU A 356 -0.57 -32.19 22.44
N LEU A 357 -0.23 -32.86 23.54
CA LEU A 357 1.14 -33.27 23.82
C LEU A 357 1.36 -34.66 23.20
N THR A 358 2.26 -34.76 22.22
CA THR A 358 2.47 -36.00 21.49
C THR A 358 3.23 -37.03 22.32
N HIS A 359 3.29 -38.27 21.82
CA HIS A 359 4.33 -39.20 22.24
C HIS A 359 5.72 -38.72 21.78
N ARG A 360 6.78 -39.41 22.22
CA ARG A 360 8.18 -39.03 22.01
C ARG A 360 8.81 -39.84 20.88
N ARG A 361 9.79 -39.25 20.18
CA ARG A 361 10.63 -39.93 19.21
C ARG A 361 12.11 -39.62 19.45
N THR A 362 12.92 -40.65 19.63
CA THR A 362 14.39 -40.49 19.70
C THR A 362 14.95 -40.39 18.29
N VAL A 363 15.75 -39.36 18.06
CA VAL A 363 16.42 -39.10 16.79
C VAL A 363 17.74 -39.87 16.77
N SER A 364 17.91 -40.72 15.77
CA SER A 364 19.09 -41.56 15.59
C SER A 364 19.93 -41.12 14.39
N GLU A 365 21.14 -41.65 14.25
CA GLU A 365 21.93 -41.46 13.03
C GLU A 365 21.20 -41.99 11.79
N ALA A 366 20.46 -43.09 11.93
CA ALA A 366 19.68 -43.66 10.82
C ALA A 366 18.61 -42.70 10.31
N ASP A 367 17.99 -41.91 11.20
CA ASP A 367 17.04 -40.88 10.80
C ASP A 367 17.70 -39.81 9.92
N ILE A 368 18.90 -39.36 10.30
CA ILE A 368 19.68 -38.36 9.54
C ILE A 368 20.06 -38.90 8.17
N VAL A 369 20.59 -40.13 8.13
CA VAL A 369 21.00 -40.79 6.88
C VAL A 369 19.80 -41.00 5.96
N ASN A 370 18.70 -41.56 6.47
CA ASN A 370 17.51 -41.81 5.69
C ASN A 370 16.86 -40.51 5.19
N PHE A 371 16.81 -39.48 6.03
CA PHE A 371 16.25 -38.20 5.63
C PHE A 371 17.11 -37.52 4.57
N GLY A 372 18.44 -37.53 4.69
CA GLY A 372 19.31 -37.03 3.62
C GLY A 372 19.20 -37.88 2.34
N GLY A 373 19.00 -39.19 2.49
CA GLY A 373 18.71 -40.10 1.38
C GLY A 373 17.47 -39.73 0.58
N ILE A 374 16.34 -39.49 1.26
CA ILE A 374 15.06 -39.18 0.61
C ILE A 374 14.94 -37.71 0.17
N SER A 375 15.51 -36.78 0.93
CA SER A 375 15.44 -35.34 0.63
C SER A 375 16.52 -34.87 -0.34
N GLY A 376 17.62 -35.63 -0.45
CA GLY A 376 18.83 -35.22 -1.17
C GLY A 376 19.73 -34.23 -0.40
N ASP A 377 19.36 -33.85 0.83
CA ASP A 377 20.13 -32.92 1.65
C ASP A 377 21.28 -33.67 2.37
N TYR A 378 22.45 -33.66 1.74
CA TYR A 378 23.71 -34.19 2.29
C TYR A 378 24.60 -33.08 2.89
N PHE A 379 24.01 -31.99 3.37
CA PHE A 379 24.77 -30.89 3.98
C PHE A 379 25.73 -31.39 5.07
N TYR A 380 26.94 -30.83 5.11
CA TYR A 380 28.05 -31.36 5.90
C TYR A 380 27.73 -31.45 7.40
N MET A 381 26.90 -30.55 7.94
CA MET A 381 26.46 -30.60 9.34
C MET A 381 25.68 -31.86 9.72
N HIS A 382 25.14 -32.58 8.73
CA HIS A 382 24.35 -33.79 8.92
C HIS A 382 25.14 -35.06 8.55
N PHE A 383 26.13 -34.95 7.65
CA PHE A 383 26.80 -36.12 7.06
C PHE A 383 28.31 -36.20 7.32
N ASP A 384 29.01 -35.08 7.49
CA ASP A 384 30.47 -35.07 7.64
C ASP A 384 30.85 -34.98 9.13
N ALA A 385 31.29 -36.11 9.70
CA ALA A 385 31.71 -36.18 11.09
C ALA A 385 33.05 -35.49 11.36
N ILE A 386 33.88 -35.25 10.34
CA ILE A 386 35.15 -34.53 10.48
C ILE A 386 34.82 -33.04 10.55
N ALA A 387 34.12 -32.51 9.55
CA ALA A 387 33.76 -31.09 9.51
C ALA A 387 32.86 -30.68 10.69
N ALA A 388 31.92 -31.54 11.12
CA ALA A 388 31.02 -31.21 12.22
C ALA A 388 31.73 -31.06 13.57
N LYS A 389 32.87 -31.75 13.80
CA LYS A 389 33.66 -31.62 15.03
C LYS A 389 34.27 -30.22 15.19
N ASP A 390 34.62 -29.59 14.09
CA ASP A 390 35.24 -28.26 14.08
C ASP A 390 34.20 -27.12 14.21
N THR A 391 32.92 -27.48 14.29
CA THR A 391 31.83 -26.52 14.46
C THR A 391 31.44 -26.35 15.93
N GLN A 392 30.68 -25.31 16.24
CA GLN A 392 30.15 -25.07 17.60
C GLN A 392 29.29 -26.22 18.17
N PHE A 393 28.84 -27.14 17.32
CA PHE A 393 28.00 -28.26 17.73
C PHE A 393 28.80 -29.50 18.15
N GLY A 394 30.09 -29.59 17.77
CA GLY A 394 31.01 -30.69 18.11
C GLY A 394 30.67 -32.06 17.52
N GLN A 395 29.52 -32.20 16.87
CA GLN A 395 29.04 -33.42 16.23
C GLN A 395 28.01 -33.10 15.14
N ARG A 396 27.68 -34.10 14.32
CA ARG A 396 26.57 -34.02 13.36
C ARG A 396 25.25 -33.86 14.11
N ILE A 397 24.37 -33.04 13.56
CA ILE A 397 23.04 -32.77 14.09
C ILE A 397 21.98 -33.22 13.08
N ALA A 398 20.74 -33.41 13.51
CA ALA A 398 19.66 -33.76 12.60
C ALA A 398 19.24 -32.58 11.71
N HIS A 399 18.71 -32.87 10.52
CA HIS A 399 18.13 -31.85 9.65
C HIS A 399 16.99 -31.13 10.34
N GLY A 400 16.93 -29.81 10.24
CA GLY A 400 15.78 -29.05 10.73
C GLY A 400 14.48 -29.52 10.07
N TYR A 401 14.50 -29.76 8.76
CA TYR A 401 13.33 -30.29 8.04
C TYR A 401 12.97 -31.73 8.41
N PHE A 402 13.93 -32.54 8.86
CA PHE A 402 13.62 -33.81 9.48
C PHE A 402 12.86 -33.61 10.78
N VAL A 403 13.31 -32.71 11.67
CA VAL A 403 12.62 -32.41 12.95
C VAL A 403 11.19 -31.93 12.69
N LEU A 404 10.99 -31.06 11.69
CA LEU A 404 9.66 -30.61 11.25
C LEU A 404 8.79 -31.79 10.75
N SER A 405 9.34 -32.64 9.89
CA SER A 405 8.62 -33.80 9.32
C SER A 405 8.28 -34.83 10.39
N ALA A 406 9.22 -35.08 11.30
CA ALA A 406 9.03 -35.98 12.44
C ALA A 406 7.97 -35.44 13.39
N ALA A 407 7.98 -34.14 13.70
CA ALA A 407 6.94 -33.52 14.51
C ALA A 407 5.56 -33.63 13.86
N ALA A 408 5.43 -33.39 12.55
CA ALA A 408 4.18 -33.62 11.84
C ALA A 408 3.72 -35.08 11.94
N GLY A 409 4.64 -36.04 11.79
CA GLY A 409 4.35 -37.46 12.02
C GLY A 409 3.88 -37.79 13.45
N LEU A 410 4.21 -36.95 14.44
CA LEU A 410 3.79 -37.13 15.84
C LEU A 410 2.39 -36.56 16.14
N PHE A 411 2.01 -35.41 15.54
CA PHE A 411 0.76 -34.72 15.87
C PHE A 411 -0.35 -34.83 14.82
N VAL A 412 -0.05 -35.30 13.60
CA VAL A 412 -1.09 -35.45 12.56
C VAL A 412 -1.87 -36.74 12.82
N SER A 413 -3.21 -36.64 12.85
CA SER A 413 -4.06 -37.83 12.90
C SER A 413 -4.19 -38.45 11.50
N PRO A 414 -3.84 -39.74 11.29
CA PRO A 414 -3.68 -40.30 9.95
C PRO A 414 -4.99 -40.73 9.28
N ALA A 415 -6.05 -41.02 10.04
CA ALA A 415 -7.32 -41.47 9.44
C ALA A 415 -8.18 -40.27 9.01
N PRO A 416 -9.07 -40.43 8.01
CA PRO A 416 -9.96 -39.36 7.54
C PRO A 416 -10.70 -38.67 8.69
N GLY A 417 -10.86 -37.35 8.59
CA GLY A 417 -11.46 -36.53 9.62
C GLY A 417 -11.71 -35.09 9.14
N PRO A 418 -12.04 -34.17 10.06
CA PRO A 418 -12.44 -32.81 9.69
C PRO A 418 -11.31 -31.95 9.11
N VAL A 419 -10.04 -32.29 9.37
CA VAL A 419 -8.91 -31.59 8.74
C VAL A 419 -8.83 -31.98 7.26
N LEU A 420 -9.10 -31.01 6.39
CA LEU A 420 -9.15 -31.17 4.94
C LEU A 420 -7.78 -31.04 4.29
N ALA A 421 -7.01 -30.06 4.72
CA ALA A 421 -5.68 -29.79 4.18
C ALA A 421 -4.81 -29.07 5.21
N ASN A 422 -3.56 -29.52 5.35
CA ASN A 422 -2.51 -28.73 5.99
C ASN A 422 -1.70 -28.03 4.89
N TYR A 423 -1.96 -26.75 4.66
CA TYR A 423 -1.54 -26.05 3.44
C TYR A 423 -0.54 -24.91 3.68
N GLY A 424 -0.33 -24.52 4.94
CA GLY A 424 0.52 -23.38 5.27
C GLY A 424 1.40 -23.64 6.48
N LEU A 425 2.56 -23.02 6.47
CA LEU A 425 3.52 -23.02 7.56
C LEU A 425 4.07 -21.60 7.71
N ASP A 426 3.90 -21.03 8.89
CA ASP A 426 4.28 -19.66 9.19
C ASP A 426 5.35 -19.63 10.29
N THR A 427 6.23 -18.64 10.25
CA THR A 427 7.18 -18.29 11.33
C THR A 427 8.13 -19.39 11.83
N LEU A 428 8.47 -20.39 11.00
CA LEU A 428 9.40 -21.45 11.41
C LEU A 428 10.78 -20.94 11.83
N ARG A 429 11.20 -21.36 13.02
CA ARG A 429 12.54 -21.17 13.58
C ARG A 429 13.04 -22.48 14.17
N PHE A 430 14.28 -22.82 13.84
CA PHE A 430 15.08 -23.82 14.54
C PHE A 430 15.88 -23.10 15.62
N VAL A 431 15.56 -23.35 16.88
CA VAL A 431 16.07 -22.58 18.02
C VAL A 431 17.32 -23.23 18.59
N ASN A 432 17.26 -24.54 18.85
CA ASN A 432 18.36 -25.34 19.34
C ASN A 432 18.57 -26.55 18.43
N PRO A 433 19.81 -27.02 18.23
CA PRO A 433 20.10 -28.20 17.43
C PRO A 433 19.53 -29.46 18.10
N VAL A 434 19.18 -30.46 17.28
CA VAL A 434 18.82 -31.80 17.74
C VAL A 434 19.98 -32.73 17.42
N ALA A 435 20.66 -33.22 18.45
CA ALA A 435 21.80 -34.13 18.27
C ALA A 435 21.34 -35.57 18.02
N ILE A 436 22.26 -36.41 17.55
CA ILE A 436 22.06 -37.86 17.52
C ILE A 436 21.87 -38.35 18.97
N GLY A 437 20.77 -39.05 19.23
CA GLY A 437 20.38 -39.53 20.54
C GLY A 437 19.43 -38.60 21.31
N ASP A 438 19.19 -37.37 20.83
CA ASP A 438 18.17 -36.50 21.44
C ASP A 438 16.77 -37.05 21.18
N THR A 439 15.89 -36.88 22.16
CA THR A 439 14.48 -37.28 22.05
C THR A 439 13.61 -36.05 21.91
N ILE A 440 12.83 -35.99 20.83
CA ILE A 440 11.91 -34.89 20.55
C ILE A 440 10.47 -35.24 20.93
N GLN A 441 9.72 -34.21 21.33
CA GLN A 441 8.29 -34.26 21.60
C GLN A 441 7.65 -32.98 21.06
N ALA A 442 6.48 -33.11 20.43
CA ALA A 442 5.75 -31.95 19.91
C ALA A 442 4.56 -31.62 20.83
N ARG A 443 4.29 -30.33 20.98
CA ARG A 443 3.04 -29.80 21.49
C ARG A 443 2.37 -29.02 20.36
N LEU A 444 1.17 -29.43 20.00
CA LEU A 444 0.31 -28.80 19.02
C LEU A 444 -0.83 -28.10 19.76
N THR A 445 -0.97 -26.78 19.63
CA THR A 445 -2.02 -26.01 20.32
C THR A 445 -2.79 -25.13 19.35
N CYS A 446 -4.12 -25.14 19.41
CA CYS A 446 -4.97 -24.27 18.60
C CYS A 446 -4.69 -22.81 18.95
N LYS A 447 -4.15 -22.06 17.99
CA LYS A 447 -3.70 -20.68 18.17
C LYS A 447 -4.80 -19.68 17.86
N ARG A 448 -5.43 -19.83 16.70
CA ARG A 448 -6.58 -19.01 16.31
C ARG A 448 -7.46 -19.74 15.31
N ARG A 449 -8.69 -19.24 15.19
CA ARG A 449 -9.70 -19.73 14.25
C ARG A 449 -10.14 -18.57 13.36
N ILE A 450 -10.18 -18.79 12.06
CA ILE A 450 -10.63 -17.83 11.06
C ILE A 450 -11.77 -18.47 10.30
N ASP A 451 -12.98 -17.99 10.55
CA ASP A 451 -14.15 -18.38 9.79
C ASP A 451 -14.08 -17.72 8.38
N ARG A 452 -14.13 -18.53 7.32
CA ARG A 452 -14.13 -18.04 5.93
C ARG A 452 -15.52 -17.70 5.38
N GLY A 453 -16.55 -17.80 6.21
CA GLY A 453 -17.94 -17.77 5.80
C GLY A 453 -18.31 -19.00 4.97
N ASN A 454 -19.58 -19.06 4.53
CA ASN A 454 -20.03 -20.06 3.58
C ASN A 454 -19.95 -19.45 2.18
N ARG A 455 -19.27 -20.14 1.26
CA ARG A 455 -19.20 -19.73 -0.16
C ARG A 455 -20.04 -20.69 -1.00
N PRO A 456 -20.76 -20.22 -2.03
CA PRO A 456 -21.62 -21.09 -2.83
C PRO A 456 -20.88 -22.22 -3.56
N ASP A 457 -19.60 -21.99 -3.86
CA ASP A 457 -18.73 -22.88 -4.65
C ASP A 457 -17.92 -23.87 -3.80
N GLN A 458 -18.01 -23.83 -2.47
CA GLN A 458 -17.14 -24.61 -1.58
C GLN A 458 -17.89 -25.17 -0.37
N PRO A 459 -17.54 -26.38 0.11
CA PRO A 459 -18.05 -26.90 1.36
C PRO A 459 -17.76 -25.93 2.54
N PRO A 460 -18.68 -25.83 3.53
CA PRO A 460 -18.46 -25.04 4.73
C PRO A 460 -17.15 -25.42 5.44
N GLN A 461 -16.24 -24.45 5.57
CA GLN A 461 -14.91 -24.68 6.12
C GLN A 461 -14.34 -23.41 6.76
N GLY A 462 -13.43 -23.59 7.71
CA GLY A 462 -12.65 -22.53 8.34
C GLY A 462 -11.16 -22.82 8.31
N VAL A 463 -10.35 -21.83 8.66
CA VAL A 463 -8.91 -22.00 8.84
C VAL A 463 -8.59 -22.00 10.32
N VAL A 464 -7.89 -23.03 10.78
CA VAL A 464 -7.33 -23.09 12.13
C VAL A 464 -5.82 -22.97 12.02
N ALA A 465 -5.25 -21.97 12.70
CA ALA A 465 -3.82 -21.88 12.88
C ALA A 465 -3.44 -22.59 14.18
N TRP A 466 -2.38 -23.39 14.14
CA TRP A 466 -1.87 -24.11 15.31
C TRP A 466 -0.45 -23.68 15.63
N ASP A 467 -0.18 -23.35 16.89
CA ASP A 467 1.16 -23.16 17.41
C ASP A 467 1.78 -24.54 17.65
N VAL A 468 2.95 -24.78 17.06
CA VAL A 468 3.71 -26.02 17.25
C VAL A 468 5.02 -25.70 17.95
N GLN A 469 5.24 -26.39 19.07
CA GLN A 469 6.47 -26.33 19.84
C GLN A 469 7.06 -27.72 19.92
N VAL A 470 8.28 -27.88 19.42
CA VAL A 470 9.04 -29.12 19.54
C VAL A 470 10.09 -28.93 20.60
N THR A 471 10.07 -29.75 21.64
CA THR A 471 11.06 -29.73 22.72
C THR A 471 11.85 -31.04 22.76
N ASN A 472 13.04 -30.99 23.36
CA ASN A 472 13.84 -32.18 23.62
C ASN A 472 13.63 -32.73 25.04
N GLN A 473 14.34 -33.80 25.39
CA GLN A 473 14.29 -34.43 26.71
C GLN A 473 14.75 -33.53 27.88
N ARG A 474 15.43 -32.42 27.60
CA ARG A 474 15.85 -31.41 28.59
C ARG A 474 14.81 -30.30 28.76
N GLY A 475 13.70 -30.34 28.02
CA GLY A 475 12.69 -29.29 27.99
C GLY A 475 13.06 -28.07 27.16
N GLU A 476 14.16 -28.13 26.40
CA GLU A 476 14.61 -27.03 25.53
C GLU A 476 13.78 -27.01 24.25
N LEU A 477 13.34 -25.82 23.83
CA LEU A 477 12.67 -25.62 22.54
C LEU A 477 13.67 -25.80 21.40
N VAL A 478 13.45 -26.79 20.53
CA VAL A 478 14.33 -27.07 19.38
C VAL A 478 13.78 -26.52 18.07
N ALA A 479 12.45 -26.58 17.89
CA ALA A 479 11.78 -26.00 16.72
C ALA A 479 10.45 -25.38 17.11
N SER A 480 10.09 -24.30 16.42
CA SER A 480 8.88 -23.55 16.72
C SER A 480 8.32 -22.89 15.46
N TYR A 481 7.02 -23.08 15.23
CA TYR A 481 6.35 -22.64 14.01
C TYR A 481 4.83 -22.65 14.20
N ASP A 482 4.10 -22.02 13.29
CA ASP A 482 2.66 -22.18 13.18
C ASP A 482 2.33 -23.02 11.93
N ILE A 483 1.28 -23.82 11.97
CA ILE A 483 0.70 -24.46 10.77
C ILE A 483 -0.71 -23.95 10.51
N LEU A 484 -1.09 -23.85 9.24
CA LEU A 484 -2.41 -23.44 8.79
C LEU A 484 -3.15 -24.63 8.20
N THR A 485 -4.23 -25.02 8.86
CA THR A 485 -5.08 -26.14 8.44
C THR A 485 -6.45 -25.65 8.02
N LEU A 486 -6.94 -26.16 6.90
CA LEU A 486 -8.32 -26.04 6.49
C LEU A 486 -9.12 -27.13 7.21
N VAL A 487 -10.17 -26.74 7.93
CA VAL A 487 -10.98 -27.63 8.76
C VAL A 487 -12.44 -27.49 8.37
N ALA A 488 -13.10 -28.63 8.14
CA ALA A 488 -14.51 -28.70 7.82
C ALA A 488 -15.37 -28.21 8.99
N LYS A 489 -16.42 -27.47 8.65
CA LYS A 489 -17.51 -27.14 9.56
C LYS A 489 -18.52 -28.27 9.60
N ARG A 490 -19.29 -28.38 10.68
CA ARG A 490 -20.53 -29.16 10.65
C ARG A 490 -21.50 -28.45 9.70
N GLY A 491 -21.94 -29.17 8.66
CA GLY A 491 -22.81 -28.64 7.61
C GLY A 491 -24.15 -28.13 8.12
#